data_AF-A0A7X9GZL7-F1
#
_entry.id   AF-A0A7X9GZL7-F1
#
_cell.length_a   1.000
_cell.length_b   1.000
_cell.length_c   1.000
_cell.angle_alpha   90.00
_cell.angle_beta   90.00
_cell.angle_gamma   90.00
#
_symmetry.space_group_name_H-M   'P 1'
#
loop_
_entity.id
_entity.type
_entity.pdbx_description
1 polymer ?
#
loop_
_entity_poly.entity_id
_entity_poly.type
_entity_poly.pdbx_seq_one_letter_code
_entity_poly.pdbx_strand_id
1 'polypeptide(L)' 'MLFNSLEFAIFLPIVFFLYWFATNKNLRNQNLLIVAASLLFYGWWDWRFLLLMVVT' A
#
# COMPACT_ATOMS: atom_id res chain seq x y z
N MET A 1 14.71 4.79 8.08
CA MET A 1 13.97 3.52 7.82
C MET A 1 12.95 3.15 8.89
N LEU A 2 12.75 3.95 9.95
CA LEU A 2 11.64 3.76 10.93
C LEU A 2 10.29 4.34 10.45
N PHE A 3 10.32 5.31 9.53
CA PHE A 3 9.13 6.00 9.04
C PHE A 3 8.17 5.04 8.29
N ASN A 4 8.73 4.20 7.41
CA ASN A 4 7.95 3.21 6.64
C ASN A 4 7.43 2.03 7.47
N SER A 5 8.03 1.72 8.63
CA SER A 5 7.69 0.49 9.37
C SER A 5 6.31 0.57 10.01
N LEU A 6 5.91 1.74 10.49
CA LEU A 6 4.57 1.96 11.06
C LEU A 6 3.50 1.99 9.98
N GLU A 7 3.77 2.66 8.85
CA GLU A 7 2.87 2.70 7.70
C GLU A 7 2.67 1.30 7.11
N PHE A 8 3.76 0.53 6.98
CA PHE A 8 3.71 -0.87 6.59
C PHE A 8 2.96 -1.74 7.60
N ALA A 9 3.16 -1.53 8.91
CA ALA A 9 2.48 -2.29 9.96
C ALA A 9 0.95 -2.05 9.96
N ILE A 10 0.49 -0.87 9.53
CA ILE A 10 -0.94 -0.57 9.35
C ILE A 10 -1.44 -1.06 7.98
N PHE A 11 -0.64 -0.89 6.94
CA PHE A 11 -0.99 -1.27 5.57
C PHE A 11 -1.20 -2.78 5.41
N LEU A 12 -0.31 -3.58 5.99
CA LEU A 12 -0.32 -5.04 5.86
C LEU A 12 -1.63 -5.69 6.37
N PRO A 13 -2.13 -5.41 7.59
CA PRO A 13 -3.40 -5.97 8.04
C PRO A 13 -4.58 -5.51 7.19
N ILE A 14 -4.60 -4.26 6.70
CA ILE A 14 -5.68 -3.77 5.82
C ILE A 14 -5.73 -4.57 4.52
N VAL A 15 -4.59 -4.71 3.84
CA VAL A 15 -4.50 -5.47 2.59
C VAL A 15 -4.81 -6.94 2.82
N PHE A 16 -4.36 -7.50 3.94
CA PHE A 16 -4.64 -8.88 4.32
C PHE A 16 -6.14 -9.12 4.52
N PHE A 17 -6.83 -8.23 5.23
CA PHE A 17 -8.29 -8.30 5.39
C PHE A 17 -9.02 -8.19 4.05
N LEU A 18 -8.63 -7.27 3.17
CA LEU A 18 -9.22 -7.15 1.83
C LEU A 18 -8.95 -8.39 0.96
N TYR A 19 -7.75 -8.95 1.02
CA TYR A 19 -7.39 -10.17 0.31
C TYR A 19 -8.29 -11.35 0.73
N TRP A 20 -8.52 -11.50 2.03
CA TRP A 20 -9.29 -12.61 2.59
C TRP A 20 -10.80 -12.44 2.48
N PHE A 21 -11.34 -11.24 2.69
CA PHE A 21 -12.78 -11.01 2.70
C PHE A 21 -13.34 -10.54 1.36
N ALA A 22 -12.68 -9.60 0.67
CA ALA A 22 -13.20 -9.03 -0.57
C ALA A 22 -12.93 -9.93 -1.79
N THR A 23 -11.91 -10.77 -1.72
CA THR A 23 -11.31 -11.38 -2.91
C THR A 23 -11.30 -12.91 -2.91
N ASN A 24 -11.90 -13.53 -1.88
CA ASN A 24 -11.85 -14.96 -1.59
C ASN A 24 -12.40 -15.88 -2.71
N LYS A 25 -13.24 -15.36 -3.61
CA LYS A 25 -13.91 -16.17 -4.64
C LYS A 25 -13.20 -16.21 -6.00
N ASN A 26 -12.28 -15.29 -6.29
CA ASN A 26 -11.66 -15.17 -7.61
C ASN A 26 -10.14 -14.92 -7.51
N LEU A 27 -9.35 -15.90 -7.95
CA LEU A 27 -7.88 -15.81 -8.03
C LEU A 27 -7.39 -14.61 -8.86
N ARG A 28 -8.12 -14.25 -9.93
CA ARG A 28 -7.77 -13.10 -10.77
C ARG A 28 -7.89 -11.78 -10.01
N ASN A 29 -8.92 -11.65 -9.18
CA ASN A 29 -9.12 -10.45 -8.37
C ASN A 29 -8.09 -10.39 -7.24
N GLN A 30 -7.69 -11.54 -6.68
CA GLN A 30 -6.63 -11.60 -5.66
C GLN A 30 -5.30 -11.09 -6.20
N ASN A 31 -4.91 -11.54 -7.39
CA ASN A 31 -3.69 -11.06 -8.05
C ASN A 31 -3.77 -9.56 -8.38
N LEU A 32 -4.92 -9.06 -8.86
CA LEU A 32 -5.12 -7.63 -9.09
C LEU A 32 -5.01 -6.81 -7.79
N LEU A 33 -5.58 -7.33 -6.69
CA LEU A 33 -5.50 -6.67 -5.39
C LEU A 33 -4.07 -6.58 -4.88
N ILE A 34 -3.29 -7.66 -5.01
CA ILE A 34 -1.88 -7.67 -4.61
C ILE A 34 -1.09 -6.65 -5.44
N VAL A 35 -1.27 -6.64 -6.77
CA VAL A 35 -0.59 -5.69 -7.65
C VAL A 35 -0.98 -4.24 -7.32
N ALA A 36 -2.28 -3.97 -7.13
CA ALA A 36 -2.76 -2.65 -6.74
C ALA A 36 -2.24 -2.22 -5.36
N ALA A 37 -2.22 -3.13 -4.39
CA ALA A 37 -1.65 -2.90 -3.07
C ALA A 37 -0.15 -2.57 -3.16
N SER A 38 0.63 -3.31 -3.94
CA SER A 38 2.04 -3.02 -4.16
C SER A 38 2.25 -1.62 -4.75
N LEU A 39 1.43 -1.24 -5.74
CA LEU A 39 1.48 0.09 -6.37
C LEU A 39 1.08 1.20 -5.40
N LEU A 40 0.06 0.98 -4.56
CA LEU A 40 -0.35 1.93 -3.53
C LEU A 40 0.73 2.10 -2.47
N PHE A 41 1.30 1.01 -1.93
CA PHE A 41 2.35 1.09 -0.92
C PHE A 41 3.58 1.86 -1.43
N TYR A 42 3.97 1.61 -2.69
CA TYR A 42 5.10 2.29 -3.32
C TYR A 42 4.79 3.74 -3.70
N GLY A 43 3.56 4.03 -4.15
CA GLY A 43 3.13 5.36 -4.60
C GLY A 43 2.69 6.30 -3.47
N TRP A 44 2.28 5.76 -2.32
CA TRP A 44 1.86 6.55 -1.16
C TRP A 44 3.02 7.24 -0.45
N TRP A 45 4.23 6.72 -0.62
CA TRP A 45 5.36 7.09 0.21
C TRP A 45 5.86 8.55 -0.01
N ASP A 46 5.63 9.18 -1.16
CA ASP A 46 6.33 10.44 -1.45
C ASP A 46 5.53 11.55 -2.16
N TRP A 47 4.41 12.00 -1.58
CA TRP A 47 3.81 13.28 -1.99
C TRP A 47 4.33 14.48 -1.16
N ARG A 48 4.86 14.22 0.03
CA ARG A 48 5.29 15.26 1.01
C ARG A 48 6.75 15.69 0.85
N PHE A 49 7.62 14.80 0.40
CA PHE A 49 9.03 15.11 0.14
C PHE A 49 9.22 15.85 -1.20
N LEU A 50 8.29 15.71 -2.16
CA LEU A 50 8.19 16.61 -3.33
C LEU A 50 8.01 18.08 -2.94
N LEU A 51 7.16 18.37 -1.94
CA LEU A 51 6.96 19.74 -1.43
C LEU A 51 8.20 20.29 -0.73
N LEU A 52 8.95 19.42 -0.04
CA LEU A 52 10.21 19.79 0.62
C LEU A 52 11.29 20.17 -0.42
N MET A 53 11.32 19.50 -1.57
CA MET A 53 12.26 19.78 -2.67
C MET A 53 11.92 21.05 -3.45
N VAL A 54 10.65 21.46 -3.48
CA VAL A 54 10.20 22.69 -4.18
C VAL A 54 10.37 23.96 -3.32
N VAL A 55 10.33 23.82 -1.99
CA VAL A 55 10.41 24.94 -1.03
C VAL A 55 11.86 25.30 -0.66
N THR A 56 12.84 24.44 -0.92
CA THR A 56 14.26 24.63 -0.56
C THR A 56 15.12 24.90 -1.79
#